data_AF-A0A3P7KDX1-F1
#
_entry.id   AF-A0A3P7KDX1-F1
#
_cell.length_a   1.000
_cell.length_b   1.000
_cell.length_c   1.000
_cell.angle_alpha   90.00
_cell.angle_beta   90.00
_cell.angle_gamma   90.00
#
_symmetry.space_group_name_H-M   'P 1'
#
loop_
_entity.id
_entity.type
_entity.pdbx_description
1 polymer ?
#
loop_
_entity_poly.entity_id
_entity_poly.type
_entity_poly.pdbx_seq_one_letter_code
_entity_poly.pdbx_strand_id
1 'polypeptide(L)'
;MAAIMKRGMVCLKSNSERYNGEVVICMDCTPCIRFIDFMEPFLEANGFKRISTINYFQTHFIAVFYEILNRFAPEKSFGHLTLLANKFINCWTVGFSNRKLRLLLDFVPPYEQSEAIDRWLCWHRKNGTASGCCREAQIA
;
A
#
# COMPACT_ATOMS: atom_id res chain seq x y z
N MET A 1 1.95 9.14 -3.44
CA MET A 1 2.76 8.29 -2.57
C MET A 1 4.18 8.23 -3.12
N ALA A 2 4.37 7.75 -4.36
CA ALA A 2 5.70 7.69 -5.01
C ALA A 2 6.37 9.08 -5.16
N ALA A 3 5.61 10.14 -5.41
CA ALA A 3 6.15 11.49 -5.58
C ALA A 3 6.70 12.10 -4.28
N ILE A 4 5.99 11.91 -3.16
CA ILE A 4 6.42 12.37 -1.82
C ILE A 4 7.68 11.61 -1.39
N MET A 5 7.72 10.29 -1.60
CA MET A 5 8.90 9.47 -1.31
C MET A 5 10.12 9.96 -2.12
N LYS A 6 9.94 10.20 -3.43
CA LYS A 6 10.99 10.75 -4.29
C LYS A 6 11.47 12.11 -3.80
N ARG A 7 10.54 13.01 -3.44
CA ARG A 7 10.88 14.34 -2.91
C ARG A 7 11.63 14.25 -1.58
N GLY A 8 11.19 13.39 -0.67
CA GLY A 8 11.87 13.14 0.61
C GLY A 8 13.31 12.70 0.41
N MET A 9 13.57 11.77 -0.51
CA MET A 9 14.93 11.33 -0.84
C MET A 9 15.80 12.46 -1.42
N VAL A 10 15.24 13.33 -2.27
CA VAL A 10 15.96 14.51 -2.79
C VAL A 10 16.28 15.51 -1.69
N CYS A 11 15.32 15.79 -0.80
CA CYS A 11 15.48 16.69 0.34
C CYS A 11 16.57 16.20 1.30
N LEU A 12 16.54 14.91 1.67
CA LEU A 12 17.58 14.26 2.49
C LEU A 12 18.96 14.37 1.85
N LYS A 13 19.05 14.14 0.54
CA LYS A 13 20.32 14.29 -0.20
C LYS A 13 20.84 15.73 -0.19
N SER A 14 19.94 16.72 -0.22
CA SER A 14 20.31 18.14 -0.27
C SER A 14 20.66 18.76 1.08
N ASN A 15 20.04 18.31 2.17
CA ASN A 15 20.25 18.87 3.52
C ASN A 15 19.87 17.84 4.59
N SER A 16 20.75 16.87 4.82
CA SER A 16 20.48 15.75 5.74
C SER A 16 20.25 16.20 7.19
N GLU A 17 20.90 17.26 7.67
CA GLU A 17 20.73 17.77 9.04
C GLU A 17 19.30 18.22 9.34
N ARG A 18 18.62 18.85 8.36
CA ARG A 18 17.25 19.33 8.54
C ARG A 18 16.18 18.24 8.54
N TYR A 19 16.44 17.13 7.85
CA TYR A 19 15.44 16.08 7.62
C TYR A 19 15.73 14.78 8.38
N ASN A 20 16.89 14.66 9.04
CA ASN A 20 17.22 13.51 9.88
C ASN A 20 16.28 13.41 11.09
N GLY A 21 15.76 12.22 11.36
CA GLY A 21 14.83 11.96 12.47
C GLY A 21 13.38 12.36 12.20
N GLU A 22 13.09 13.04 11.09
CA GLU A 22 11.72 13.39 10.71
C GLU A 22 10.99 12.18 10.12
N VAL A 23 9.79 11.92 10.64
CA VAL A 23 8.91 10.86 10.12
C VAL A 23 8.02 11.44 9.02
N VAL A 24 8.25 10.98 7.79
CA VAL A 24 7.57 11.42 6.58
C VAL A 24 6.53 10.36 6.17
N ILE A 25 5.25 10.67 6.35
CA ILE A 25 4.14 9.77 6.01
C ILE A 25 3.63 10.08 4.61
N CYS A 26 3.77 9.14 3.69
CA CYS A 26 3.48 9.35 2.26
C CYS A 26 1.98 9.19 1.91
N MET A 27 1.13 10.02 2.49
CA MET A 27 -0.29 10.12 2.09
C MET A 27 -0.45 11.28 1.11
N ASP A 28 -1.20 11.13 0.01
CA ASP A 28 -1.37 12.21 -0.99
C ASP A 28 -2.60 13.10 -0.73
N CYS A 29 -3.54 12.69 0.13
CA CYS A 29 -4.81 13.38 0.30
C CYS A 29 -4.89 14.27 1.56
N THR A 30 -5.75 15.29 1.47
CA THR A 30 -6.27 16.08 2.60
C THR A 30 -7.46 15.38 3.30
N PRO A 31 -8.33 14.61 2.60
CA PRO A 31 -9.28 13.69 3.23
C PRO A 31 -8.73 12.27 3.37
N CYS A 32 -8.85 11.66 4.54
CA CYS A 32 -8.46 10.26 4.73
C CYS A 32 -9.37 9.33 3.92
N ILE A 33 -8.79 8.51 3.03
CA ILE A 33 -9.50 7.39 2.41
C ILE A 33 -9.13 6.10 3.15
N ARG A 34 -10.08 5.15 3.24
CA ARG A 34 -9.76 3.85 3.86
C ARG A 34 -8.81 3.11 2.93
N PHE A 35 -7.81 2.44 3.50
CA PHE A 35 -6.87 1.61 2.73
C PHE A 35 -7.58 0.59 1.81
N ILE A 36 -8.70 0.05 2.29
CA ILE A 36 -9.55 -0.88 1.56
C ILE A 36 -10.12 -0.24 0.27
N ASP A 37 -10.56 1.01 0.33
CA ASP A 37 -11.10 1.76 -0.81
C ASP A 37 -9.96 2.21 -1.76
N PHE A 38 -8.77 2.48 -1.21
CA PHE A 38 -7.59 2.76 -2.02
C PHE A 38 -7.16 1.56 -2.86
N MET A 39 -7.13 0.35 -2.27
CA MET A 39 -6.62 -0.85 -2.94
C MET A 39 -7.62 -1.47 -3.93
N GLU A 40 -8.91 -1.23 -3.76
CA GLU A 40 -9.98 -1.85 -4.56
C GLU A 40 -9.80 -1.70 -6.07
N PRO A 41 -9.53 -0.49 -6.62
CA PRO A 41 -9.41 -0.34 -8.07
C PRO A 41 -8.22 -1.11 -8.64
N PHE A 42 -7.14 -1.24 -7.87
CA PHE A 42 -5.96 -2.01 -8.27
C PHE A 42 -6.24 -3.52 -8.28
N LEU A 43 -6.98 -4.02 -7.29
CA LEU A 43 -7.36 -5.43 -7.19
C LEU A 43 -8.34 -5.80 -8.31
N GLU A 44 -9.35 -4.97 -8.56
CA GLU A 44 -10.32 -5.17 -9.64
C GLU A 44 -9.65 -5.16 -11.03
N ALA A 45 -8.67 -4.26 -11.24
CA ALA A 45 -7.90 -4.21 -12.48
C ALA A 45 -7.08 -5.48 -12.75
N ASN A 46 -6.76 -6.25 -11.71
CA ASN A 46 -6.08 -7.54 -11.79
C ASN A 46 -7.05 -8.74 -11.73
N GLY A 47 -8.36 -8.50 -11.82
CA GLY A 47 -9.39 -9.56 -11.82
C GLY A 47 -9.78 -10.06 -10.43
N PHE A 48 -9.29 -9.45 -9.35
CA PHE A 48 -9.68 -9.81 -7.98
C PHE A 48 -10.92 -9.02 -7.55
N LYS A 49 -11.90 -9.70 -6.96
CA LYS A 49 -13.09 -9.07 -6.38
C LYS A 49 -13.02 -9.11 -4.87
N ARG A 50 -13.47 -8.03 -4.22
CA ARG A 50 -13.65 -8.02 -2.76
C ARG A 50 -14.75 -9.02 -2.38
N ILE A 51 -14.40 -10.00 -1.56
CA ILE A 51 -15.33 -11.03 -1.08
C ILE A 51 -15.94 -10.62 0.27
N SER A 52 -15.11 -10.11 1.18
CA SER A 52 -15.55 -9.76 2.53
C SER A 52 -14.69 -8.66 3.15
N THR A 53 -15.21 -8.07 4.22
CA THR A 53 -14.51 -7.09 5.05
C THR A 53 -14.41 -7.65 6.46
N ILE A 54 -13.20 -7.73 7.00
CA ILE A 54 -12.91 -8.18 8.37
C ILE A 54 -12.48 -6.98 9.21
N ASN A 55 -12.94 -6.93 10.46
CA ASN A 55 -12.61 -5.83 11.37
C ASN A 55 -11.20 -6.00 11.98
N TYR A 56 -10.69 -4.94 12.60
CA TYR A 56 -9.33 -4.93 13.17
C TYR A 56 -9.09 -6.04 14.20
N PHE A 57 -10.04 -6.29 15.09
CA PHE A 57 -9.86 -7.33 16.10
C PHE A 57 -9.82 -8.72 15.47
N GLN A 58 -10.67 -8.98 14.49
CA GLN A 58 -10.67 -10.22 13.72
C GLN A 58 -9.33 -10.41 12.99
N THR A 59 -8.84 -9.39 12.26
CA THR A 59 -7.53 -9.48 11.58
C THR A 59 -6.39 -9.70 12.57
N HIS A 60 -6.44 -9.04 13.72
CA HIS A 60 -5.44 -9.18 14.77
C HIS A 60 -5.41 -10.59 15.35
N PHE A 61 -6.56 -11.15 15.74
CA PHE A 61 -6.63 -12.51 16.28
C PHE A 61 -6.25 -13.57 15.24
N ILE A 62 -6.68 -13.39 13.98
CA ILE A 62 -6.26 -14.26 12.87
C ILE A 62 -4.74 -14.23 12.72
N ALA A 63 -4.13 -13.04 12.69
CA ALA A 63 -2.68 -12.92 12.54
C ALA A 63 -1.92 -13.53 13.74
N VAL A 64 -2.40 -13.34 14.97
CA VAL A 64 -1.82 -13.99 16.16
C VAL A 64 -1.94 -15.51 16.07
N PHE A 65 -3.09 -16.02 15.68
CA PHE A 65 -3.32 -17.46 15.52
C PHE A 65 -2.35 -18.06 14.50
N TYR A 66 -2.22 -17.42 13.32
CA TYR A 66 -1.31 -17.91 12.29
C TYR A 66 0.17 -17.74 12.64
N GLU A 67 0.54 -16.73 13.43
CA GLU A 67 1.90 -16.59 13.96
C GLU A 67 2.25 -17.74 14.92
N ILE A 68 1.31 -18.12 15.80
CA ILE A 68 1.47 -19.30 16.68
C ILE A 68 1.52 -20.57 15.83
N LEU A 69 0.60 -20.72 14.88
CA LEU A 69 0.56 -21.89 13.99
C LEU A 69 1.84 -22.03 13.18
N ASN A 70 2.41 -20.92 12.70
CA ASN A 70 3.67 -20.91 11.97
C ASN A 70 4.85 -21.49 12.79
N ARG A 71 4.79 -21.39 14.12
CA ARG A 71 5.81 -21.96 15.01
C ARG A 71 5.69 -23.48 15.19
N PHE A 72 4.49 -24.05 15.01
CA PHE A 72 4.21 -25.47 15.24
C PHE A 72 3.94 -26.29 13.97
N ALA A 73 3.44 -25.65 12.91
CA ALA A 73 3.02 -26.25 11.65
C ALA A 73 3.14 -25.20 10.50
N PRO A 74 4.37 -24.86 10.08
CA PRO A 74 4.63 -23.80 9.09
C PRO A 74 4.01 -24.08 7.70
N GLU A 75 3.77 -25.34 7.36
CA GLU A 75 3.07 -25.72 6.13
C GLU A 75 1.60 -25.27 6.11
N LYS A 76 1.00 -25.04 7.29
CA LYS A 76 -0.40 -24.59 7.42
C LYS A 76 -0.56 -23.07 7.54
N SER A 77 0.54 -22.33 7.71
CA SER A 77 0.54 -20.86 7.78
C SER A 77 0.82 -20.19 6.44
N PHE A 78 1.18 -20.95 5.41
CA PHE A 78 1.51 -20.42 4.09
C PHE A 78 0.32 -19.67 3.47
N GLY A 79 0.58 -18.46 2.96
CA GLY A 79 -0.45 -17.59 2.38
C GLY A 79 -1.18 -16.68 3.39
N HIS A 80 -0.88 -16.79 4.69
CA HIS A 80 -1.41 -15.89 5.71
C HIS A 80 -0.46 -14.75 6.04
N LEU A 81 -1.05 -13.61 6.41
CA LEU A 81 -0.30 -12.42 6.78
C LEU A 81 0.35 -12.63 8.16
N THR A 82 1.65 -12.37 8.28
CA THR A 82 2.35 -12.43 9.57
C THR A 82 1.84 -11.36 10.53
N LEU A 83 2.03 -11.56 11.83
CA LEU A 83 1.61 -10.58 12.83
C LEU A 83 2.30 -9.22 12.62
N LEU A 84 3.57 -9.25 12.21
CA LEU A 84 4.34 -8.05 11.89
C LEU A 84 3.74 -7.32 10.67
N ALA A 85 3.44 -8.04 9.59
CA ALA A 85 2.84 -7.46 8.40
C ALA A 85 1.42 -6.92 8.69
N ASN A 86 0.63 -7.61 9.53
CA ASN A 86 -0.67 -7.12 9.95
C ASN A 86 -0.57 -5.80 10.72
N LYS A 87 0.37 -5.71 11.67
CA LYS A 87 0.63 -4.47 12.40
C LYS A 87 1.10 -3.36 11.46
N PHE A 88 1.99 -3.67 10.52
CA PHE A 88 2.49 -2.70 9.55
C PHE A 88 1.34 -2.11 8.72
N ILE A 89 0.49 -2.93 8.12
CA ILE A 89 -0.65 -2.46 7.32
C ILE A 89 -1.61 -1.61 8.16
N ASN A 90 -1.91 -2.02 9.40
CA ASN A 90 -2.80 -1.26 10.28
C ASN A 90 -2.18 0.02 10.86
N CYS A 91 -0.85 0.11 11.00
CA CYS A 91 -0.19 1.38 11.34
C CYS A 91 -0.27 2.38 10.19
N TRP A 92 -0.24 1.91 8.95
CA TRP A 92 -0.42 2.74 7.76
C TRP A 92 -1.85 3.24 7.59
N THR A 93 -2.86 2.57 8.18
CA THR A 93 -4.26 3.03 8.14
C THR A 93 -4.57 4.12 9.17
N VAL A 94 -3.71 4.35 10.17
CA VAL A 94 -3.82 5.48 11.09
C VAL A 94 -3.34 6.75 10.38
N GLY A 95 -4.28 7.41 9.71
CA GLY A 95 -4.02 8.61 8.90
C GLY A 95 -3.47 9.77 9.74
N PHE A 96 -2.29 10.25 9.37
CA PHE A 96 -1.74 11.50 9.87
C PHE A 96 -1.96 12.64 8.88
N SER A 97 -2.14 13.84 9.42
CA SER A 97 -2.34 15.07 8.66
C SER A 97 -1.17 15.37 7.72
N ASN A 98 -1.49 15.47 6.43
CA ASN A 98 -0.58 15.84 5.35
C ASN A 98 0.01 17.27 5.49
N ARG A 99 -0.51 18.07 6.44
CA ARG A 99 -0.11 19.46 6.65
C ARG A 99 1.34 19.59 7.11
N LYS A 100 1.83 18.68 7.96
CA LYS A 100 3.24 18.68 8.39
C LYS A 100 4.18 18.37 7.22
N LEU A 101 3.80 17.43 6.37
CA LEU A 101 4.60 17.05 5.18
C LEU A 101 4.68 18.15 4.14
N ARG A 102 3.56 18.80 3.82
CA ARG A 102 3.53 19.94 2.89
C ARG A 102 4.45 21.07 3.34
N LEU A 103 4.45 21.36 4.65
CA LEU A 103 5.32 22.39 5.23
C LEU A 103 6.80 21.96 5.32
N LEU A 104 7.06 20.67 5.56
CA LEU A 104 8.42 20.16 5.70
C LEU A 104 9.12 20.01 4.34
N LEU A 105 8.44 19.43 3.35
CA LEU A 105 9.03 19.10 2.03
C LEU A 105 8.79 20.18 0.96
N ASP A 106 7.99 21.21 1.30
CA ASP A 106 7.51 22.25 0.40
C ASP A 106 7.05 21.65 -0.94
N PHE A 107 6.14 20.68 -0.83
CA PHE A 107 5.74 19.84 -1.96
C PHE A 107 4.24 19.61 -1.96
N VAL A 108 3.63 19.97 -3.07
CA VAL A 108 2.25 19.65 -3.40
C VAL A 108 2.30 18.57 -4.49
N PRO A 109 1.67 17.41 -4.29
CA PRO A 109 1.56 16.39 -5.34
C PRO A 109 0.97 17.00 -6.62
N PRO A 110 1.52 16.67 -7.80
CA PRO A 110 1.06 17.25 -9.07
C PRO A 110 -0.34 16.78 -9.49
N TYR A 111 -0.81 15.68 -8.91
CA TYR A 111 -2.11 15.08 -9.19
C TYR A 111 -2.78 14.72 -7.87
N GLU A 112 -4.11 14.82 -7.84
CA GLU A 112 -4.88 14.24 -6.75
C GLU A 112 -4.81 12.71 -6.79
N GLN A 113 -5.05 12.07 -5.65
CA GLN A 113 -4.93 10.61 -5.53
C GLN A 113 -5.88 9.86 -6.46
N SER A 114 -7.12 10.35 -6.63
CA SER A 114 -8.09 9.82 -7.58
C SER A 114 -7.58 9.87 -9.02
N GLU A 115 -7.07 11.03 -9.43
CA GLU A 115 -6.51 11.23 -10.77
C GLU A 115 -5.28 10.34 -11.02
N ALA A 116 -4.42 10.17 -10.01
CA ALA A 116 -3.27 9.27 -10.08
C ALA A 116 -3.68 7.80 -10.25
N ILE A 117 -4.74 7.36 -9.54
CA ILE A 117 -5.32 6.01 -9.68
C ILE A 117 -5.89 5.82 -11.08
N ASP A 118 -6.68 6.76 -11.59
CA ASP A 118 -7.29 6.68 -12.93
C ASP A 118 -6.24 6.58 -14.04
N ARG A 119 -5.17 7.38 -13.94
CA ARG A 119 -4.04 7.32 -14.87
C ARG A 119 -3.34 5.97 -14.83
N TRP A 120 -3.13 5.42 -13.64
CA TRP A 120 -2.55 4.08 -13.47
C TRP A 120 -3.46 3.00 -14.07
N LEU A 121 -4.76 3.03 -13.81
CA LEU A 121 -5.74 2.09 -14.38
C LEU A 121 -5.77 2.15 -15.90
N CYS A 122 -5.74 3.35 -16.47
CA CYS A 122 -5.67 3.56 -17.91
C CYS A 122 -4.39 2.95 -18.51
N TRP A 123 -3.23 3.20 -17.88
CA TRP A 123 -1.96 2.59 -18.29
C TRP A 123 -1.99 1.05 -18.14
N HIS A 124 -2.53 0.54 -17.03
CA HIS A 124 -2.62 -0.89 -16.76
C HIS A 124 -3.50 -1.61 -17.79
N ARG A 125 -4.66 -1.06 -18.14
CA ARG A 125 -5.53 -1.63 -19.18
C ARG A 125 -4.86 -1.65 -20.57
N LYS A 126 -4.08 -0.62 -20.89
CA LYS A 126 -3.37 -0.52 -22.18
C LYS A 126 -2.20 -1.50 -22.30
N ASN A 127 -1.55 -1.85 -21.19
CA ASN A 127 -0.34 -2.69 -21.20
C ASN A 127 -0.55 -4.10 -20.64
N GLY A 128 -1.59 -4.33 -19.85
CA GLY A 128 -1.92 -5.63 -19.25
C GLY A 128 -2.45 -6.66 -20.26
N THR A 129 -2.97 -6.21 -21.41
CA THR A 129 -3.33 -7.10 -22.52
C THR A 129 -2.11 -7.65 -23.28
N ALA A 130 -0.90 -7.13 -23.05
CA ALA A 130 0.32 -7.61 -23.71
C ALA A 130 0.94 -8.85 -23.02
N SER A 131 0.56 -9.14 -21.77
CA SER A 131 1.19 -10.18 -20.93
C SER A 131 0.29 -11.39 -20.63
N GLY A 132 -0.97 -11.39 -21.09
CA GLY A 132 -1.95 -12.45 -20.80
C GLY A 132 -1.96 -13.67 -21.74
N CYS A 133 -1.17 -13.71 -22.81
CA CYS A 133 -1.29 -14.78 -23.83
C CYS A 133 -0.26 -15.93 -23.71
N CYS A 134 0.74 -15.86 -22.82
CA CYS A 134 1.87 -16.82 -22.82
C CYS A 134 2.06 -17.68 -21.55
N ARG A 135 1.05 -17.92 -20.71
CA ARG A 135 1.23 -18.76 -19.49
C ARG A 135 0.28 -19.94 -19.29
N GLU A 136 -0.58 -20.27 -20.24
CA GLU A 136 -1.47 -21.45 -20.15
C GLU A 136 -1.01 -22.67 -20.96
N ALA A 137 0.18 -22.67 -21.55
CA ALA A 137 0.67 -23.83 -22.31
C ALA A 137 2.04 -24.31 -21.82
N GLN A 138 2.14 -24.76 -20.56
CA GLN A 138 3.28 -25.59 -20.13
C GLN A 138 3.12 -26.28 -18.77
N ILE A 139 1.97 -26.90 -18.48
CA ILE A 139 1.94 -28.05 -17.54
C ILE A 139 0.88 -29.04 -18.06
N ALA A 140 1.34 -30.01 -18.84
CA ALA A 140 0.72 -31.30 -19.05
C ALA A 140 1.80 -32.36 -18.84
#